data_AF-A0A380MRA7-F1
#
_entry.id   AF-A0A380MRA7-F1
#
_cell.length_a   1.000
_cell.length_b   1.000
_cell.length_c   1.000
_cell.angle_alpha   90.00
_cell.angle_beta   90.00
_cell.angle_gamma   90.00
#
_symmetry.space_group_name_H-M   'P 1'
#
loop_
_entity.id
_entity.type
_entity.pdbx_description
1 polymer ?
#
loop_
_entity_poly.entity_id
_entity_poly.type
_entity_poly.pdbx_seq_one_letter_code
_entity_poly.pdbx_strand_id
1 'polypeptide(L)' 'MNKDMISLLRCPIDGQPLSLSTDEKWLENKAANRRYPIDNGIFMLLADDAQSIEPLLLTEQKDK' A
#
# COMPACT_ATOMS: atom_id res chain seq x y z
N MET A 1 -4.86 13.95 -8.28
CA MET A 1 -4.33 13.88 -6.90
C MET A 1 -3.27 14.97 -6.70
N ASN A 2 -3.28 15.71 -5.58
CA ASN A 2 -2.19 16.64 -5.25
C ASN A 2 -1.03 15.86 -4.61
N LYS A 3 0.09 15.70 -5.34
CA LYS A 3 1.24 14.88 -4.91
C LYS A 3 1.90 15.40 -3.63
N ASP A 4 1.78 16.70 -3.35
CA ASP A 4 2.35 17.31 -2.15
C ASP A 4 1.68 16.82 -0.87
N MET A 5 0.39 16.47 -0.91
CA MET A 5 -0.32 15.93 0.25
C MET A 5 0.13 14.52 0.61
N ILE A 6 0.49 13.69 -0.38
CA ILE A 6 0.96 12.31 -0.16
C ILE A 6 2.29 12.33 0.60
N SER A 7 3.14 13.33 0.35
CA SER A 7 4.43 13.50 1.03
C SER A 7 4.30 13.67 2.56
N LEU A 8 3.13 14.08 3.05
CA LEU A 8 2.82 14.25 4.47
C LEU A 8 2.29 12.96 5.11
N LEU A 9 1.80 12.00 4.33
CA LEU A 9 1.21 10.78 4.86
C LEU A 9 2.29 9.87 5.46
N ARG A 10 1.95 9.25 6.59
CA ARG A 10 2.80 8.34 7.34
C ARG A 10 2.02 7.07 7.65
N CYS A 11 2.74 5.97 7.76
CA CYS A 11 2.19 4.69 8.16
C CYS A 11 1.60 4.79 9.58
N PRO A 12 0.36 4.36 9.81
CA PRO A 12 -0.31 4.47 11.11
C PRO A 12 0.31 3.58 12.20
N ILE A 13 1.16 2.61 11.83
CA ILE A 13 1.75 1.63 12.76
C ILE A 13 3.13 2.06 13.25
N ASP A 14 4.01 2.48 12.33
CA ASP A 14 5.43 2.74 12.61
C ASP A 14 5.88 4.18 12.30
N GLY A 15 4.97 5.02 11.79
CA GLY A 15 5.25 6.42 11.45
C GLY A 15 6.16 6.62 10.24
N GLN A 16 6.49 5.57 9.48
CA GLN A 16 7.35 5.68 8.30
C GLN A 16 6.65 6.37 7.12
N PRO A 17 7.39 7.02 6.22
CA PRO A 17 6.81 7.63 5.01
C PRO A 17 6.16 6.59 4.11
N LEU A 18 5.02 6.98 3.54
CA LEU A 18 4.30 6.18 2.55
C LEU A 18 4.59 6.70 1.13
N SER A 19 4.57 5.79 0.16
CA SER A 19 4.72 6.10 -1.26
C SER A 19 3.47 5.68 -2.03
N LEU A 20 3.07 6.44 -3.03
CA LEU A 20 1.97 6.05 -3.91
C LEU A 20 2.43 4.91 -4.83
N SER A 21 1.62 3.85 -4.98
CA SER A 21 1.86 2.78 -5.94
C SER A 21 1.73 3.28 -7.38
N THR A 22 2.31 2.53 -8.34
CA THR A 22 2.27 2.90 -9.76
C THR A 22 0.85 2.94 -10.34
N ASP A 23 -0.05 2.11 -9.83
CA ASP A 23 -1.46 2.08 -10.22
C ASP A 23 -2.34 3.09 -9.45
N GLU A 24 -1.73 3.87 -8.55
CA GLU A 24 -2.37 4.87 -7.67
C GLU A 24 -3.51 4.32 -6.81
N LYS A 25 -3.59 2.99 -6.63
CA LYS A 25 -4.60 2.33 -5.78
C LYS A 25 -4.13 2.08 -4.36
N TRP A 26 -2.84 2.28 -4.08
CA TRP A 26 -2.24 1.92 -2.81
C TRP A 26 -1.27 2.98 -2.30
N LEU A 27 -1.20 3.10 -0.98
CA LEU A 27 -0.09 3.72 -0.26
C LEU A 27 0.79 2.64 0.33
N GLU A 28 2.06 2.62 -0.03
CA GLU A 28 3.01 1.56 0.30
C GLU A 28 3.98 1.99 1.40
N ASN A 29 4.09 1.16 2.43
CA ASN A 29 5.21 1.13 3.36
C ASN A 29 6.16 0.00 2.94
N LYS A 30 7.21 0.35 2.19
CA LYS A 30 8.19 -0.63 1.70
C LYS A 30 9.04 -1.24 2.81
N ALA A 31 9.28 -0.51 3.90
CA ALA A 31 10.08 -1.00 5.02
C ALA A 31 9.35 -2.11 5.80
N ALA A 32 8.04 -1.95 6.00
CA ALA A 32 7.20 -2.93 6.70
C ALA A 32 6.56 -3.97 5.76
N ASN A 33 6.82 -3.88 4.45
CA ASN A 33 6.23 -4.70 3.40
C ASN A 33 4.68 -4.70 3.42
N ARG A 34 4.09 -3.52 3.59
CA ARG A 34 2.63 -3.32 3.72
C ARG A 34 2.12 -2.27 2.74
N ARG A 35 0.85 -2.38 2.39
CA ARG A 35 0.13 -1.40 1.59
C ARG A 35 -1.26 -1.13 2.15
N TYR A 36 -1.75 0.09 1.93
CA TYR A 36 -3.05 0.57 2.37
C TYR A 36 -3.88 0.96 1.15
N PRO A 37 -5.16 0.55 1.07
CA PRO A 37 -5.97 0.83 -0.11
C PRO A 37 -6.36 2.30 -0.18
N ILE A 38 -6.53 2.76 -1.43
CA ILE A 38 -7.13 4.04 -1.77
C ILE A 38 -8.49 3.72 -2.39
N ASP A 39 -9.58 4.02 -1.68
CA ASP A 39 -10.95 3.76 -2.14
C ASP A 39 -11.72 5.08 -2.29
N ASN A 40 -12.27 5.33 -3.48
CA ASN A 40 -13.00 6.56 -3.80
C ASN A 40 -12.25 7.87 -3.42
N GLY A 41 -10.92 7.86 -3.53
CA GLY A 41 -10.06 9.00 -3.17
C GLY A 41 -9.79 9.14 -1.67
N ILE A 42 -10.26 8.19 -0.86
CA ILE A 42 -10.02 8.13 0.59
C ILE A 42 -8.85 7.20 0.86
N PHE A 43 -7.89 7.67 1.66
CA PHE A 43 -6.75 6.89 2.12
C PHE A 43 -7.13 6.09 3.36
N MET A 44 -7.27 4.77 3.23
CA MET A 44 -7.65 3.87 4.32
C MET A 44 -6.44 3.55 5.20
N LEU A 45 -5.98 4.53 5.98
CA LEU A 45 -4.81 4.43 6.87
C LEU A 45 -5.18 3.86 8.24
N LEU A 46 -5.83 2.69 8.26
CA LEU A 46 -6.12 1.94 9.48
C LEU A 46 -5.18 0.75 9.59
N ALA A 47 -4.80 0.39 10.82
CA ALA A 47 -3.93 -0.76 11.06
C ALA A 47 -4.56 -2.07 10.54
N ASP A 48 -5.88 -2.18 10.63
CA ASP A 48 -6.65 -3.36 10.20
C ASP A 48 -6.78 -3.48 8.68
N ASP A 49 -6.66 -2.37 7.95
CA ASP A 49 -6.71 -2.34 6.48
C ASP A 49 -5.35 -2.60 5.82
N ALA A 50 -4.29 -2.77 6.63
CA ALA A 50 -2.94 -3.01 6.15
C ALA A 50 -2.84 -4.38 5.47
N GLN A 51 -2.53 -4.39 4.18
CA GLN A 51 -2.31 -5.63 3.41
C GLN A 51 -0.82 -5.88 3.23
N SER A 52 -0.40 -7.14 3.27
CA SER A 52 0.97 -7.52 2.91
C SER A 52 1.20 -7.25 1.42
N ILE A 53 2.35 -6.66 1.08
CA ILE A 53 2.84 -6.68 -0.29
C ILE A 53 3.48 -8.06 -0.45
N GLU A 54 2.65 -9.09 -0.64
CA GLU A 54 3.20 -10.40 -0.98
C GLU A 54 3.98 -10.26 -2.29
N PRO A 55 5.22 -10.75 -2.37
CA PRO A 55 5.84 -10.95 -3.67
C PRO A 55 4.90 -11.89 -4.44
N LEU A 56 4.55 -11.52 -5.67
CA LEU A 56 3.87 -12.40 -6.61
C LEU A 56 4.70 -13.69 -6.72
N LEU A 57 4.43 -14.67 -5.87
CA LEU A 57 4.78 -16.04 -6.16
C LEU A 57 3.89 -16.37 -7.34
N LEU A 58 4.50 -16.33 -8.53
CA LEU A 58 3.98 -16.96 -9.73
C LEU A 58 3.49 -18.35 -9.31
N THR A 59 2.19 -18.49 -9.12
CA THR A 59 1.58 -19.80 -9.03
C THR A 59 1.77 -20.40 -10.41
N GLU A 60 2.83 -21.21 -10.55
CA GLU A 60 2.96 -22.10 -11.68
C GLU A 60 1.65 -22.88 -11.75
N GLN A 61 0.88 -22.58 -12.80
CA GLN A 61 -0.24 -23.39 -13.21
C GLN A 61 0.30 -24.79 -13.45
N LYS A 62 0.03 -25.72 -12.54
CA LYS A 62 0.05 -27.14 -12.86
C LYS A 62 -1.39 -27.56 -13.15
N ASP A 63 -1.73 -27.44 -14.43
CA ASP A 63 -2.64 -28.35 -15.10
C ASP A 63 -2.33 -29.80 -14.66
N LYS A 64 -3.32 -30.47 -14.06
CA LYS A 64 -3.60 -31.89 -14.33
C LYS A 64 -5.02 -32.25 -13.90
#